data_AF-A1T189-F1
#
_entry.id   AF-A1T189-F1
#
_cell.length_a   1.000
_cell.length_b   1.000
_cell.length_c   1.000
_cell.angle_alpha   90.00
_cell.angle_beta   90.00
_cell.angle_gamma   90.00
#
_symmetry.space_group_name_H-M   'P 1'
#
loop_
_entity.id
_entity.type
_entity.pdbx_description
1 polymer ?
#
loop_
_entity_poly.entity_id
_entity_poly.type
_entity_poly.pdbx_seq_one_letter_code
_entity_poly.pdbx_strand_id
1 'polypeptide(L)'
;MGGVTISVVRSSNPVGLAEASESMQRTIRALDDLIESRQRTLDQLSLVWSGAASDTAIRRGRRLLREKNNFRDRLHAIQTTLFRGGSQLSALREEILSTTSQATTLGGIVGDDGSVQPTSVAHMLTPTIATAYSTVLRKLLHTFEAVDEATASGLRGGRPGTGESIYQAVDFVVGGGAPEAPPDQDPAATTRRQNEINAFKQVFGRHPESPTDWKTAAALDPHSYDDKYNDEPPSVVVGRIEPVPGQGIVKSGLFIPRDVVFNVPRDDLGDNRGFDPNSGPEETRVSIYVDYENGLVIARQNPSVDTAGNVRVLTPDIKVQQAPGGAVRIQYEAANGFAPPGAELSGHVVRGDIVVTPGAGSAAASVDGVIGDYPSLEVYQDLPTGQTYTLAQDAADSGNVYGPLTELPFSHEIGEGTAAFAPFESLTPQLPGGPRYPGDAMPYVPGRVDPNTPTELAPADKIPNVVVVR
;
A
#
# COMPACT_ATOMS: atom_id res chain seq x y z
N MET A 1 3.97 10.34 34.56
CA MET A 1 2.71 9.64 34.25
C MET A 1 3.11 8.37 33.51
N GLY A 2 2.45 7.24 33.75
CA GLY A 2 2.75 6.01 33.00
C GLY A 2 2.10 6.09 31.63
N GLY A 3 2.84 5.76 30.57
CA GLY A 3 2.30 5.70 29.22
C GLY A 3 1.36 4.51 29.02
N VAL A 4 0.80 4.39 27.82
CA VAL A 4 -0.14 3.31 27.48
C VAL A 4 0.51 1.93 27.62
N THR A 5 -0.23 0.99 28.23
CA THR A 5 0.22 -0.40 28.45
C THR A 5 -0.61 -1.41 27.66
N ILE A 6 -0.11 -2.63 27.48
CA ILE A 6 -0.81 -3.70 26.76
C ILE A 6 -2.19 -4.00 27.38
N SER A 7 -2.31 -3.96 28.71
CA SER A 7 -3.59 -4.14 29.42
C SER A 7 -4.58 -2.99 29.19
N VAL A 8 -4.11 -1.75 29.05
CA VAL A 8 -4.93 -0.62 28.64
C VAL A 8 -5.43 -0.82 27.20
N VAL A 9 -4.54 -1.16 26.27
CA VAL A 9 -4.89 -1.43 24.87
C VAL A 9 -5.90 -2.58 24.76
N ARG A 10 -5.70 -3.68 25.49
CA ARG A 10 -6.61 -4.83 25.52
C ARG A 10 -8.03 -4.47 25.97
N SER A 11 -8.14 -3.59 26.96
CA SER A 11 -9.42 -3.14 27.54
C SER A 11 -10.06 -1.94 26.83
N SER A 12 -9.34 -1.30 25.90
CA SER A 12 -9.89 -0.22 25.06
C SER A 12 -10.97 -0.72 24.08
N ASN A 13 -11.91 0.17 23.73
CA ASN A 13 -12.97 -0.07 22.75
C ASN A 13 -12.96 1.00 21.63
N PRO A 14 -11.98 0.94 20.70
CA PRO A 14 -11.91 1.88 19.58
C PRO A 14 -13.03 1.68 18.54
N VAL A 15 -13.59 0.46 18.44
CA VAL A 15 -14.75 0.16 17.56
C VAL A 15 -15.96 1.04 17.92
N GLY A 16 -16.19 1.31 19.20
CA GLY A 16 -17.26 2.21 19.65
C GLY A 16 -17.14 3.66 19.13
N LEU A 17 -15.94 4.11 18.73
CA LEU A 17 -15.76 5.41 18.07
C LEU A 17 -16.26 5.37 16.61
N ALA A 18 -16.00 4.26 15.90
CA ALA A 18 -16.50 4.06 14.54
C ALA A 18 -18.04 3.97 14.52
N GLU A 19 -18.64 3.18 15.43
CA GLU A 19 -20.10 3.09 15.60
C GLU A 19 -20.75 4.45 15.90
N ALA A 20 -20.11 5.25 16.76
CA ALA A 20 -20.55 6.61 17.07
C ALA A 20 -20.48 7.53 15.83
N SER A 21 -19.44 7.38 14.99
CA SER A 21 -19.29 8.12 13.74
C SER A 21 -20.42 7.81 12.74
N GLU A 22 -20.82 6.54 12.59
CA GLU A 22 -21.94 6.16 11.71
C GLU A 22 -23.27 6.71 12.20
N SER A 23 -23.50 6.67 13.51
CA SER A 23 -24.69 7.24 14.14
C SER A 23 -24.77 8.75 13.91
N MET A 24 -23.62 9.43 13.97
CA MET A 24 -23.52 10.85 13.62
C MET A 24 -23.76 11.09 12.13
N GLN A 25 -23.21 10.25 11.23
CA GLN A 25 -23.44 10.35 9.79
C GLN A 25 -24.91 10.23 9.39
N ARG A 26 -25.67 9.34 10.05
CA ARG A 26 -27.15 9.25 9.89
C ARG A 26 -27.85 10.55 10.32
N THR A 27 -27.40 11.17 11.40
CA THR A 27 -27.93 12.44 11.92
C THR A 27 -27.60 13.62 10.99
N ILE A 28 -26.41 13.63 10.39
CA ILE A 28 -25.97 14.68 9.47
C ILE A 28 -26.79 14.66 8.18
N ARG A 29 -27.01 13.48 7.56
CA ARG A 29 -27.86 13.35 6.36
C ARG A 29 -29.27 13.93 6.57
N ALA A 30 -29.91 13.64 7.70
CA ALA A 30 -31.20 14.20 8.05
C ALA A 30 -31.18 15.74 8.28
N LEU A 31 -30.02 16.31 8.63
CA LEU A 31 -29.84 17.77 8.73
C LEU A 31 -29.64 18.40 7.34
N ASP A 32 -28.94 17.74 6.42
CA ASP A 32 -28.81 18.18 5.02
C ASP A 32 -30.16 18.26 4.30
N ASP A 33 -30.97 17.19 4.37
CA ASP A 33 -32.34 17.17 3.81
C ASP A 33 -33.19 18.35 4.31
N LEU A 34 -33.05 18.69 5.61
CA LEU A 34 -33.73 19.81 6.24
C LEU A 34 -33.16 21.16 5.80
N ILE A 35 -31.85 21.29 5.58
CA ILE A 35 -31.22 22.51 5.06
C ILE A 35 -31.71 22.77 3.63
N GLU A 36 -31.66 21.76 2.78
CA GLU A 36 -32.02 21.84 1.36
C GLU A 36 -33.51 22.18 1.16
N SER A 37 -34.39 21.50 1.92
CA SER A 37 -35.84 21.79 1.96
C SER A 37 -36.13 23.25 2.36
N ARG A 38 -35.39 23.79 3.34
CA ARG A 38 -35.57 25.18 3.81
C ARG A 38 -34.98 26.19 2.84
N GLN A 39 -33.93 25.85 2.11
CA GLN A 39 -33.39 26.68 1.03
C GLN A 39 -34.40 26.79 -0.12
N ARG A 40 -34.91 25.66 -0.63
CA ARG A 40 -36.00 25.63 -1.63
C ARG A 40 -37.21 26.46 -1.21
N THR A 41 -37.62 26.38 0.06
CA THR A 41 -38.73 27.18 0.60
C THR A 41 -38.46 28.69 0.55
N LEU A 42 -37.25 29.13 0.90
CA LEU A 42 -36.89 30.56 0.89
C LEU A 42 -36.78 31.11 -0.54
N ASP A 43 -36.24 30.31 -1.47
CA ASP A 43 -36.10 30.74 -2.86
C ASP A 43 -37.47 30.82 -3.54
N GLN A 44 -38.38 29.86 -3.32
CA GLN A 44 -39.79 29.96 -3.73
C GLN A 44 -40.49 31.20 -3.17
N LEU A 45 -40.32 31.48 -1.87
CA LEU A 45 -40.90 32.67 -1.24
C LEU A 45 -40.39 33.97 -1.88
N SER A 46 -39.12 34.01 -2.28
CA SER A 46 -38.51 35.18 -2.95
C SER A 46 -39.04 35.46 -4.35
N LEU A 47 -39.62 34.47 -5.02
CA LEU A 47 -40.23 34.62 -6.36
C LEU A 47 -41.65 35.22 -6.29
N VAL A 48 -42.38 34.96 -5.20
CA VAL A 48 -43.81 35.32 -5.08
C VAL A 48 -44.09 36.50 -4.14
N TRP A 49 -43.15 36.85 -3.25
CA TRP A 49 -43.33 37.94 -2.28
C TRP A 49 -42.21 38.98 -2.41
N SER A 50 -42.57 40.21 -2.79
CA SER A 50 -41.65 41.32 -3.04
C SER A 50 -41.82 42.49 -2.06
N GLY A 51 -40.80 43.35 -1.98
CA GLY A 51 -40.76 44.55 -1.15
C GLY A 51 -39.98 44.40 0.16
N ALA A 52 -39.69 45.54 0.81
CA ALA A 52 -38.70 45.65 1.90
C ALA A 52 -38.94 44.70 3.10
N ALA A 53 -40.19 44.31 3.37
CA ALA A 53 -40.54 43.34 4.40
C ALA A 53 -40.10 41.91 4.01
N SER A 54 -40.34 41.52 2.75
CA SER A 54 -39.90 40.24 2.19
C SER A 54 -38.37 40.16 2.19
N ASP A 55 -37.68 41.20 1.70
CA ASP A 55 -36.21 41.23 1.68
C ASP A 55 -35.61 41.04 3.08
N THR A 56 -36.26 41.60 4.10
CA THR A 56 -35.83 41.49 5.51
C THR A 56 -36.07 40.09 6.05
N ALA A 57 -37.21 39.47 5.74
CA ALA A 57 -37.51 38.09 6.10
C ALA A 57 -36.54 37.09 5.42
N ILE A 58 -36.29 37.25 4.11
CA ILE A 58 -35.37 36.42 3.33
C ILE A 58 -33.93 36.56 3.84
N ARG A 59 -33.45 37.79 4.13
CA ARG A 59 -32.13 38.02 4.76
C ARG A 59 -32.00 37.29 6.10
N ARG A 60 -33.04 37.31 6.94
CA ARG A 60 -33.07 36.58 8.22
C ARG A 60 -33.06 35.06 8.01
N GLY A 61 -33.86 34.55 7.07
CA GLY A 61 -33.88 33.13 6.71
C GLY A 61 -32.52 32.63 6.21
N ARG A 62 -31.90 33.37 5.28
CA ARG A 62 -30.55 33.06 4.77
C ARG A 62 -29.47 33.12 5.86
N ARG A 63 -29.62 33.96 6.90
CA ARG A 63 -28.72 33.95 8.06
C ARG A 63 -28.88 32.68 8.90
N LEU A 64 -30.11 32.28 9.21
CA LEU A 64 -30.40 31.04 9.95
C LEU A 64 -29.94 29.79 9.19
N LEU A 65 -30.00 29.78 7.86
CA LEU A 65 -29.41 28.71 7.05
C LEU A 65 -27.88 28.64 7.19
N ARG A 66 -27.17 29.78 7.17
CA ARG A 66 -25.71 29.79 7.43
C ARG A 66 -25.36 29.29 8.83
N GLU A 67 -26.16 29.63 9.84
CA GLU A 67 -26.00 29.11 11.20
C GLU A 67 -26.18 27.57 11.24
N LYS A 68 -27.12 27.01 10.47
CA LYS A 68 -27.30 25.55 10.32
C LYS A 68 -26.17 24.87 9.55
N ASN A 69 -25.71 25.45 8.44
CA ASN A 69 -24.57 24.92 7.69
C ASN A 69 -23.32 24.87 8.60
N ASN A 70 -23.00 25.96 9.29
CA ASN A 70 -21.89 26.00 10.25
C ASN A 70 -22.01 24.96 11.38
N PHE A 71 -23.23 24.56 11.77
CA PHE A 71 -23.44 23.50 12.75
C PHE A 71 -23.24 22.10 12.14
N ARG A 72 -23.81 21.86 10.95
CA ARG A 72 -23.57 20.63 10.17
C ARG A 72 -22.08 20.40 9.92
N ASP A 73 -21.36 21.43 9.50
CA ASP A 73 -19.93 21.34 9.16
C ASP A 73 -19.08 20.98 10.40
N ARG A 74 -19.50 21.42 11.60
CA ARG A 74 -18.90 20.97 12.87
C ARG A 74 -19.21 19.50 13.19
N LEU A 75 -20.45 19.04 12.92
CA LEU A 75 -20.81 17.63 13.10
C LEU A 75 -20.01 16.74 12.13
N HIS A 76 -19.84 17.14 10.86
CA HIS A 76 -18.95 16.45 9.92
C HIS A 76 -17.52 16.36 10.45
N ALA A 77 -16.94 17.47 10.93
CA ALA A 77 -15.59 17.45 11.48
C ALA A 77 -15.44 16.46 12.66
N ILE A 78 -16.41 16.44 13.59
CA ILE A 78 -16.43 15.50 14.71
C ILE A 78 -16.60 14.05 14.21
N GLN A 79 -17.51 13.80 13.27
CA GLN A 79 -17.74 12.48 12.67
C GLN A 79 -16.46 11.95 12.03
N THR A 80 -15.74 12.77 11.27
CA THR A 80 -14.49 12.39 10.60
C THR A 80 -13.38 12.10 11.61
N THR A 81 -13.27 12.87 12.69
CA THR A 81 -12.33 12.58 13.79
C THR A 81 -12.67 11.25 14.48
N LEU A 82 -13.95 10.98 14.77
CA LEU A 82 -14.38 9.71 15.38
C LEU A 82 -14.09 8.50 14.48
N PHE A 83 -14.40 8.61 13.18
CA PHE A 83 -14.17 7.55 12.20
C PHE A 83 -12.68 7.22 12.06
N ARG A 84 -11.84 8.23 11.82
CA ARG A 84 -10.39 8.06 11.63
C ARG A 84 -9.72 7.54 12.90
N GLY A 85 -10.01 8.13 14.06
CA GLY A 85 -9.47 7.67 15.34
C GLY A 85 -9.90 6.26 15.70
N GLY A 86 -11.18 5.92 15.49
CA GLY A 86 -11.70 4.56 15.73
C GLY A 86 -11.05 3.49 14.85
N SER A 87 -10.90 3.77 13.55
CA SER A 87 -10.21 2.86 12.62
C SER A 87 -8.73 2.67 13.00
N GLN A 88 -7.98 3.76 13.20
CA GLN A 88 -6.54 3.70 13.50
C GLN A 88 -6.25 3.03 14.84
N LEU A 89 -7.01 3.34 15.89
CA LEU A 89 -6.84 2.69 17.20
C LEU A 89 -7.26 1.22 17.18
N SER A 90 -8.22 0.83 16.34
CA SER A 90 -8.60 -0.60 16.19
C SER A 90 -7.47 -1.40 15.54
N ALA A 91 -6.89 -0.91 14.45
CA ALA A 91 -5.75 -1.53 13.78
C ALA A 91 -4.54 -1.66 14.73
N LEU A 92 -4.16 -0.58 15.42
CA LEU A 92 -3.05 -0.60 16.38
C LEU A 92 -3.31 -1.54 17.56
N ARG A 93 -4.56 -1.62 18.05
CA ARG A 93 -4.96 -2.57 19.10
C ARG A 93 -4.74 -4.02 18.65
N GLU A 94 -5.16 -4.35 17.44
CA GLU A 94 -4.99 -5.70 16.88
C GLU A 94 -3.53 -6.03 16.60
N GLU A 95 -2.74 -5.07 16.13
CA GLU A 95 -1.30 -5.23 15.95
C GLU A 95 -0.60 -5.52 17.28
N ILE A 96 -0.83 -4.70 18.32
CA ILE A 96 -0.25 -4.90 19.66
C ILE A 96 -0.63 -6.25 20.26
N LEU A 97 -1.90 -6.65 20.17
CA LEU A 97 -2.37 -7.93 20.70
C LEU A 97 -1.84 -9.13 19.90
N SER A 98 -1.76 -9.02 18.57
CA SER A 98 -1.16 -10.04 17.70
C SER A 98 0.34 -10.21 18.01
N THR A 99 1.10 -9.12 18.05
CA THR A 99 2.52 -9.13 18.40
C THR A 99 2.78 -9.69 19.80
N THR A 100 1.92 -9.36 20.78
CA THR A 100 1.97 -9.95 22.14
C THR A 100 1.76 -11.47 22.08
N SER A 101 0.78 -11.93 21.29
CA SER A 101 0.51 -13.36 21.11
C SER A 101 1.68 -14.07 20.43
N GLN A 102 2.24 -13.50 19.36
CA GLN A 102 3.42 -14.02 18.66
C GLN A 102 4.62 -14.19 19.60
N ALA A 103 4.96 -13.14 20.35
CA ALA A 103 6.04 -13.17 21.33
C ALA A 103 5.83 -14.30 22.35
N THR A 104 4.59 -14.47 22.84
CA THR A 104 4.22 -15.54 23.76
C THR A 104 4.33 -16.93 23.12
N THR A 105 3.87 -17.10 21.88
CA THR A 105 3.94 -18.36 21.12
C THR A 105 5.38 -18.80 20.85
N LEU A 106 6.29 -17.86 20.57
CA LEU A 106 7.74 -18.14 20.45
C LEU A 106 8.41 -18.50 21.80
N GLY A 107 7.67 -18.42 22.91
CA GLY A 107 8.16 -18.72 24.26
C GLY A 107 8.70 -17.49 25.01
N GLY A 108 8.17 -16.30 24.73
CA GLY A 108 8.45 -15.06 25.44
C GLY A 108 7.49 -14.77 26.60
N ILE A 109 8.00 -14.19 27.66
CA ILE A 109 7.21 -13.53 28.71
C ILE A 109 7.09 -12.06 28.31
N VAL A 110 5.87 -11.60 28.03
CA VAL A 110 5.59 -10.21 27.65
C VAL A 110 5.14 -9.41 28.90
N GLY A 111 5.88 -8.35 29.21
CA GLY A 111 5.54 -7.35 30.23
C GLY A 111 4.56 -6.30 29.70
N ASP A 112 3.78 -5.71 30.60
CA ASP A 112 2.71 -4.76 30.25
C ASP A 112 3.24 -3.46 29.59
N ASP A 113 4.51 -3.15 29.83
CA ASP A 113 5.29 -2.04 29.23
C ASP A 113 5.81 -2.35 27.80
N GLY A 114 5.41 -3.49 27.22
CA GLY A 114 5.91 -3.95 25.93
C GLY A 114 7.30 -4.58 25.98
N SER A 115 7.88 -4.84 27.16
CA SER A 115 9.10 -5.65 27.25
C SER A 115 8.82 -7.13 26.95
N VAL A 116 9.77 -7.82 26.33
CA VAL A 116 9.71 -9.27 26.08
C VAL A 116 10.99 -9.93 26.56
N GLN A 117 10.86 -10.99 27.36
CA GLN A 117 11.97 -11.78 27.87
C GLN A 117 11.84 -13.23 27.39
N PRO A 118 12.92 -13.89 26.92
CA PRO A 118 12.86 -15.29 26.55
C PRO A 118 12.67 -16.19 27.77
N THR A 119 11.83 -17.21 27.66
CA THR A 119 11.80 -18.29 28.66
C THR A 119 13.02 -19.19 28.49
N SER A 120 13.50 -19.79 29.58
CA SER A 120 14.66 -20.69 29.60
C SER A 120 14.45 -22.04 28.91
N VAL A 121 13.27 -22.28 28.33
CA VAL A 121 12.83 -23.58 27.77
C VAL A 121 12.46 -23.52 26.29
N ALA A 122 12.41 -22.34 25.68
CA ALA A 122 12.03 -22.16 24.28
C ALA A 122 13.24 -21.75 23.42
N HIS A 123 13.59 -22.57 22.43
CA HIS A 123 14.74 -22.31 21.55
C HIS A 123 14.44 -21.34 20.39
N MET A 124 13.18 -20.96 20.17
CA MET A 124 12.76 -20.12 19.05
C MET A 124 12.90 -18.61 19.33
N LEU A 125 12.52 -18.13 20.53
CA LEU A 125 12.77 -16.74 20.91
C LEU A 125 14.19 -16.54 21.45
N THR A 126 15.14 -16.22 20.57
CA THR A 126 16.49 -15.80 21.00
C THR A 126 16.44 -14.43 21.72
N PRO A 127 17.44 -14.08 22.55
CA PRO A 127 17.51 -12.75 23.18
C PRO A 127 17.48 -11.59 22.18
N THR A 128 18.04 -11.77 20.98
CA THR A 128 18.00 -10.80 19.88
C THR A 128 16.57 -10.59 19.39
N ILE A 129 15.83 -11.68 19.14
CA ILE A 129 14.43 -11.64 18.71
C ILE A 129 13.56 -11.01 19.81
N ALA A 130 13.74 -11.42 21.07
CA ALA A 130 13.05 -10.81 22.22
C ALA A 130 13.28 -9.28 22.31
N THR A 131 14.48 -8.81 21.96
CA THR A 131 14.80 -7.37 21.92
C THR A 131 14.09 -6.65 20.76
N ALA A 132 13.97 -7.29 19.59
CA ALA A 132 13.23 -6.75 18.45
C ALA A 132 11.73 -6.60 18.77
N TYR A 133 11.10 -7.67 19.27
CA TYR A 133 9.72 -7.65 19.78
C TYR A 133 9.50 -6.57 20.84
N SER A 134 10.43 -6.44 21.80
CA SER A 134 10.36 -5.41 22.84
C SER A 134 10.39 -3.99 22.26
N THR A 135 11.10 -3.80 21.15
CA THR A 135 11.24 -2.50 20.49
C THR A 135 9.99 -2.15 19.70
N VAL A 136 9.43 -3.11 18.96
CA VAL A 136 8.18 -2.93 18.21
C VAL A 136 7.00 -2.73 19.14
N LEU A 137 6.80 -3.54 20.18
CA LEU A 137 5.71 -3.34 21.15
C LEU A 137 5.75 -1.95 21.80
N ARG A 138 6.92 -1.48 22.23
CA ARG A 138 7.05 -0.11 22.79
C ARG A 138 6.75 0.99 21.77
N LYS A 139 7.15 0.80 20.50
CA LYS A 139 6.83 1.74 19.42
C LYS A 139 5.32 1.77 19.17
N LEU A 140 4.66 0.61 19.10
CA LEU A 140 3.22 0.51 18.87
C LEU A 140 2.40 1.11 20.02
N LEU A 141 2.79 0.86 21.29
CA LEU A 141 2.16 1.47 22.46
C LEU A 141 2.26 3.01 22.43
N HIS A 142 3.43 3.55 22.07
CA HIS A 142 3.61 5.00 21.90
C HIS A 142 2.80 5.57 20.74
N THR A 143 2.68 4.84 19.61
CA THR A 143 1.82 5.26 18.50
C THR A 143 0.34 5.25 18.89
N PHE A 144 -0.11 4.24 19.64
CA PHE A 144 -1.48 4.17 20.16
C PHE A 144 -1.79 5.36 21.07
N GLU A 145 -0.89 5.70 21.99
CA GLU A 145 -1.00 6.87 22.87
C GLU A 145 -1.10 8.17 22.06
N ALA A 146 -0.24 8.36 21.05
CA ALA A 146 -0.26 9.55 20.20
C ALA A 146 -1.55 9.68 19.35
N VAL A 147 -2.09 8.57 18.84
CA VAL A 147 -3.35 8.57 18.08
C VAL A 147 -4.56 8.83 18.98
N ASP A 148 -4.57 8.30 20.20
CA ASP A 148 -5.62 8.58 21.20
C ASP A 148 -5.60 10.06 21.60
N GLU A 149 -4.43 10.61 21.92
CA GLU A 149 -4.26 12.04 22.23
C GLU A 149 -4.66 12.95 21.06
N ALA A 150 -4.29 12.60 19.82
CA ALA A 150 -4.68 13.33 18.62
C ALA A 150 -6.20 13.29 18.39
N THR A 151 -6.82 12.13 18.55
CA THR A 151 -8.28 11.94 18.45
C THR A 151 -9.00 12.77 19.52
N ALA A 152 -8.58 12.64 20.78
CA ALA A 152 -9.14 13.39 21.90
C ALA A 152 -8.92 14.91 21.78
N SER A 153 -7.86 15.35 21.09
CA SER A 153 -7.59 16.76 20.79
C SER A 153 -8.47 17.27 19.65
N GLY A 154 -8.66 16.49 18.58
CA GLY A 154 -9.58 16.82 17.48
C GLY A 154 -11.02 16.99 17.97
N LEU A 155 -11.49 16.10 18.84
CA LEU A 155 -12.83 16.18 19.45
C LEU A 155 -12.99 17.43 20.34
N ARG A 156 -11.94 17.84 21.06
CA ARG A 156 -11.94 19.06 21.88
C ARG A 156 -11.78 20.35 21.05
N GLY A 157 -11.19 20.26 19.86
CA GLY A 157 -10.76 21.39 19.05
C GLY A 157 -11.83 22.08 18.18
N GLY A 158 -13.08 21.60 18.19
CA GLY A 158 -14.19 21.90 17.25
C GLY A 158 -14.44 23.35 16.78
N ARG A 159 -13.49 23.90 16.00
CA ARG A 159 -13.53 25.18 15.29
C ARG A 159 -13.24 24.93 13.81
N PRO A 160 -13.96 25.58 12.88
CA PRO A 160 -13.63 25.51 11.47
C PRO A 160 -12.36 26.32 11.17
N GLY A 161 -11.29 25.63 10.77
CA GLY A 161 -10.17 26.11 9.94
C GLY A 161 -9.34 27.31 10.42
N THR A 162 -8.17 27.03 11.02
CA THR A 162 -6.86 27.62 10.66
C THR A 162 -5.76 26.84 11.40
N GLY A 163 -4.97 26.05 10.69
CA GLY A 163 -3.81 25.32 11.19
C GLY A 163 -3.03 24.79 9.99
N GLU A 164 -1.72 25.03 9.96
CA GLU A 164 -0.88 24.79 8.78
C GLU A 164 -0.71 23.30 8.45
N SER A 165 -0.49 23.02 7.18
CA SER A 165 -0.27 21.67 6.67
C SER A 165 0.93 21.00 7.32
N ILE A 166 0.64 19.99 8.14
CA ILE A 166 1.47 18.80 8.26
C ILE A 166 0.55 17.59 8.08
N TYR A 167 1.07 16.54 7.45
CA TYR A 167 0.43 15.26 7.14
C TYR A 167 -0.53 15.26 5.93
N GLN A 168 -0.19 14.37 4.98
CA GLN A 168 -0.90 14.20 3.71
C GLN A 168 -2.20 13.41 3.89
N ALA A 169 -3.16 13.64 3.01
CA ALA A 169 -4.38 12.85 2.93
C ALA A 169 -4.22 11.61 2.04
N VAL A 170 -5.00 10.58 2.35
CA VAL A 170 -5.71 9.75 1.37
C VAL A 170 -7.16 9.60 1.89
N ASP A 171 -8.15 9.67 1.02
CA ASP A 171 -9.58 9.75 1.36
C ASP A 171 -10.38 8.78 0.47
N PHE A 172 -11.38 8.10 1.03
CA PHE A 172 -12.23 7.13 0.31
C PHE A 172 -13.49 7.80 -0.27
N VAL A 173 -13.96 7.34 -1.43
CA VAL A 173 -15.22 7.80 -2.06
C VAL A 173 -16.06 6.63 -2.57
N VAL A 174 -17.36 6.64 -2.24
CA VAL A 174 -18.39 5.71 -2.75
C VAL A 174 -19.57 6.54 -3.30
N GLY A 175 -20.19 6.12 -4.42
CA GLY A 175 -21.17 6.93 -5.19
C GLY A 175 -22.50 6.23 -5.56
N GLY A 176 -23.14 6.70 -6.64
CA GLY A 176 -24.34 6.12 -7.29
C GLY A 176 -25.21 7.17 -8.03
N GLY A 177 -25.94 6.90 -9.13
CA GLY A 177 -26.00 5.70 -10.00
C GLY A 177 -27.08 5.77 -11.13
N ALA A 178 -27.06 4.78 -12.05
CA ALA A 178 -28.09 4.33 -13.05
C ALA A 178 -28.48 5.24 -14.26
N PRO A 179 -29.01 4.72 -15.42
CA PRO A 179 -29.58 3.36 -15.67
C PRO A 179 -29.17 2.57 -16.98
N GLU A 180 -29.45 1.24 -16.96
CA GLU A 180 -29.76 0.19 -18.00
C GLU A 180 -29.43 0.37 -19.51
N ALA A 181 -29.12 -0.65 -20.35
CA ALA A 181 -29.03 -2.15 -20.32
C ALA A 181 -28.38 -2.64 -21.68
N PRO A 182 -28.23 -3.94 -22.13
CA PRO A 182 -28.73 -5.25 -21.63
C PRO A 182 -27.64 -6.36 -21.45
N PRO A 183 -27.56 -7.59 -22.07
CA PRO A 183 -27.21 -8.79 -21.30
C PRO A 183 -25.91 -9.56 -21.63
N ASP A 184 -25.62 -10.55 -20.78
CA ASP A 184 -24.60 -11.62 -20.86
C ASP A 184 -23.12 -11.24 -20.66
N GLN A 185 -22.82 -10.55 -19.54
CA GLN A 185 -21.48 -10.55 -18.92
C GLN A 185 -21.60 -10.74 -17.40
N ASP A 186 -20.63 -11.44 -16.81
CA ASP A 186 -20.54 -11.65 -15.36
C ASP A 186 -20.42 -10.29 -14.63
N PRO A 187 -21.31 -9.97 -13.65
CA PRO A 187 -21.23 -8.73 -12.88
C PRO A 187 -19.88 -8.49 -12.20
N ALA A 188 -19.19 -9.55 -11.75
CA ALA A 188 -17.88 -9.43 -11.11
C ALA A 188 -16.80 -9.02 -12.12
N ALA A 189 -16.72 -9.75 -13.25
CA ALA A 189 -15.82 -9.41 -14.36
C ALA A 189 -16.09 -8.00 -14.93
N THR A 190 -17.36 -7.60 -15.02
CA THR A 190 -17.78 -6.26 -15.46
C THR A 190 -17.28 -5.17 -14.49
N THR A 191 -17.38 -5.43 -13.18
CA THR A 191 -16.91 -4.51 -12.13
C THR A 191 -15.40 -4.37 -12.15
N ARG A 192 -14.66 -5.49 -12.20
CA ARG A 192 -13.19 -5.50 -12.35
C ARG A 192 -12.74 -4.68 -13.55
N ARG A 193 -13.36 -4.93 -14.71
CA ARG A 193 -13.02 -4.21 -15.95
C ARG A 193 -13.24 -2.70 -15.85
N GLN A 194 -14.25 -2.26 -15.11
CA GLN A 194 -14.52 -0.84 -14.91
C GLN A 194 -13.48 -0.19 -13.97
N ASN A 195 -13.01 -0.92 -12.96
CA ASN A 195 -11.96 -0.46 -12.04
C ASN A 195 -10.60 -0.30 -12.75
N GLU A 196 -10.20 -1.29 -13.55
CA GLU A 196 -9.02 -1.22 -14.45
C GLU A 196 -9.06 0.05 -15.32
N ILE A 197 -10.19 0.32 -15.97
CA ILE A 197 -10.40 1.52 -16.80
C ILE A 197 -10.24 2.80 -15.97
N ASN A 198 -10.75 2.83 -14.73
CA ASN A 198 -10.70 4.00 -13.86
C ASN A 198 -9.28 4.28 -13.38
N ALA A 199 -8.54 3.26 -12.94
CA ALA A 199 -7.15 3.36 -12.52
C ALA A 199 -6.25 3.86 -13.67
N PHE A 200 -6.40 3.29 -14.87
CA PHE A 200 -5.65 3.73 -16.05
C PHE A 200 -5.97 5.19 -16.44
N LYS A 201 -7.26 5.58 -16.42
CA LYS A 201 -7.68 6.97 -16.66
C LYS A 201 -7.09 7.96 -15.66
N GLN A 202 -6.96 7.58 -14.39
CA GLN A 202 -6.37 8.44 -13.37
C GLN A 202 -4.90 8.78 -13.69
N VAL A 203 -4.16 7.83 -14.28
CA VAL A 203 -2.73 7.99 -14.60
C VAL A 203 -2.49 8.65 -15.96
N PHE A 204 -3.34 8.39 -16.96
CA PHE A 204 -3.12 8.77 -18.36
C PHE A 204 -4.18 9.70 -18.98
N GLY A 205 -5.32 9.95 -18.32
CA GLY A 205 -6.42 10.77 -18.84
C GLY A 205 -7.19 10.18 -20.02
N ARG A 206 -6.84 8.98 -20.49
CA ARG A 206 -7.46 8.24 -21.61
C ARG A 206 -7.93 6.85 -21.17
N HIS A 207 -8.71 6.17 -22.01
CA HIS A 207 -9.03 4.75 -21.79
C HIS A 207 -7.84 3.87 -22.22
N PRO A 208 -7.76 2.63 -21.71
CA PRO A 208 -6.92 1.59 -22.32
C PRO A 208 -7.39 1.27 -23.75
N GLU A 209 -6.46 1.20 -24.69
CA GLU A 209 -6.74 0.94 -26.11
C GLU A 209 -5.91 -0.25 -26.65
N SER A 210 -4.66 -0.41 -26.19
CA SER A 210 -3.76 -1.50 -26.59
C SER A 210 -3.80 -2.70 -25.63
N PRO A 211 -3.35 -3.91 -26.06
CA PRO A 211 -3.14 -5.05 -25.15
C PRO A 211 -2.17 -4.74 -23.99
N THR A 212 -1.19 -3.85 -24.21
CA THR A 212 -0.27 -3.37 -23.16
C THR A 212 -1.00 -2.48 -22.16
N ASP A 213 -1.82 -1.54 -22.63
CA ASP A 213 -2.60 -0.65 -21.77
C ASP A 213 -3.49 -1.46 -20.82
N TRP A 214 -4.08 -2.56 -21.28
CA TRP A 214 -4.91 -3.42 -20.44
C TRP A 214 -4.14 -4.17 -19.35
N LYS A 215 -2.88 -4.56 -19.60
CA LYS A 215 -2.01 -5.15 -18.59
C LYS A 215 -1.58 -4.12 -17.55
N THR A 216 -1.29 -2.91 -18.02
CA THR A 216 -0.98 -1.73 -17.20
C THR A 216 -2.18 -1.32 -16.34
N ALA A 217 -3.38 -1.35 -16.90
CA ALA A 217 -4.63 -1.08 -16.19
C ALA A 217 -4.89 -2.10 -15.07
N ALA A 218 -4.64 -3.39 -15.31
CA ALA A 218 -4.73 -4.43 -14.29
C ALA A 218 -3.67 -4.29 -13.19
N ALA A 219 -2.45 -3.87 -13.54
CA ALA A 219 -1.38 -3.62 -12.57
C ALA A 219 -1.62 -2.38 -11.70
N LEU A 220 -2.30 -1.36 -12.25
CA LEU A 220 -2.70 -0.13 -11.55
C LEU A 220 -3.97 -0.27 -10.71
N ASP A 221 -4.76 -1.34 -10.88
CA ASP A 221 -6.06 -1.52 -10.24
C ASP A 221 -5.93 -1.64 -8.70
N PRO A 222 -6.45 -0.69 -7.90
CA PRO A 222 -6.26 -0.65 -6.46
C PRO A 222 -7.28 -1.53 -5.70
N HIS A 223 -7.83 -2.56 -6.35
CA HIS A 223 -8.85 -3.45 -5.78
C HIS A 223 -8.40 -4.92 -5.76
N SER A 224 -9.01 -5.64 -4.82
CA SER A 224 -8.97 -7.09 -4.70
C SER A 224 -10.34 -7.67 -5.12
N TYR A 225 -10.33 -8.88 -5.64
CA TYR A 225 -11.48 -9.64 -6.16
C TYR A 225 -11.48 -11.11 -5.71
N ASP A 226 -10.32 -11.66 -5.33
CA ASP A 226 -10.23 -12.98 -4.69
C ASP A 226 -10.81 -12.89 -3.26
N ASP A 227 -11.83 -13.69 -2.98
CA ASP A 227 -12.54 -13.76 -1.69
C ASP A 227 -11.60 -13.87 -0.48
N LYS A 228 -10.41 -14.49 -0.64
CA LYS A 228 -9.43 -14.65 0.44
C LYS A 228 -8.92 -13.32 1.02
N TYR A 229 -9.04 -12.22 0.26
CA TYR A 229 -8.60 -10.90 0.69
C TYR A 229 -9.66 -10.10 1.46
N ASN A 230 -10.91 -10.59 1.61
CA ASN A 230 -11.99 -9.90 2.34
C ASN A 230 -12.14 -8.40 1.96
N ASP A 231 -12.15 -8.10 0.66
CA ASP A 231 -12.18 -6.74 0.08
C ASP A 231 -10.98 -5.82 0.42
N GLU A 232 -9.96 -6.28 1.16
CA GLU A 232 -8.77 -5.46 1.49
C GLU A 232 -7.97 -5.15 0.21
N PRO A 233 -7.68 -3.88 -0.10
CA PRO A 233 -7.02 -3.50 -1.34
C PRO A 233 -5.53 -3.85 -1.35
N PRO A 234 -4.93 -4.10 -2.53
CA PRO A 234 -3.48 -4.18 -2.68
C PRO A 234 -2.82 -2.80 -2.47
N SER A 235 -1.54 -2.79 -2.09
CA SER A 235 -0.73 -1.56 -2.12
C SER A 235 -0.02 -1.45 -3.47
N VAL A 236 -0.28 -0.35 -4.18
CA VAL A 236 0.29 -0.07 -5.52
C VAL A 236 1.15 1.18 -5.47
N VAL A 237 2.42 1.04 -5.87
CA VAL A 237 3.38 2.14 -6.03
C VAL A 237 3.88 2.19 -7.47
N VAL A 238 4.13 3.40 -7.98
CA VAL A 238 4.37 3.68 -9.39
C VAL A 238 5.50 4.70 -9.53
N GLY A 239 6.25 4.65 -10.65
CA GLY A 239 7.17 5.69 -11.09
C GLY A 239 7.11 5.85 -12.62
N ARG A 240 7.39 7.06 -13.13
CA ARG A 240 7.48 7.34 -14.57
C ARG A 240 8.91 7.16 -15.06
N ILE A 241 9.11 6.33 -16.08
CA ILE A 241 10.38 6.17 -16.81
C ILE A 241 10.27 6.78 -18.21
N GLU A 242 11.39 7.02 -18.88
CA GLU A 242 11.39 7.31 -20.32
C GLU A 242 10.90 6.05 -21.08
N PRO A 243 9.87 6.15 -21.94
CA PRO A 243 9.39 5.03 -22.74
C PRO A 243 10.46 4.48 -23.70
N VAL A 244 10.39 3.19 -24.00
CA VAL A 244 11.21 2.51 -25.02
C VAL A 244 10.27 1.80 -26.01
N PRO A 245 9.66 2.52 -26.97
CA PRO A 245 8.59 1.98 -27.80
C PRO A 245 8.99 0.76 -28.62
N GLY A 246 8.10 -0.23 -28.70
CA GLY A 246 8.32 -1.52 -29.34
C GLY A 246 8.75 -2.64 -28.38
N GLN A 247 9.12 -2.31 -27.14
CA GLN A 247 9.55 -3.28 -26.11
C GLN A 247 8.39 -3.84 -25.26
N GLY A 248 7.19 -3.29 -25.39
CA GLY A 248 6.01 -3.81 -24.71
C GLY A 248 6.10 -3.66 -23.20
N ILE A 249 5.77 -4.73 -22.48
CA ILE A 249 5.76 -4.75 -21.02
C ILE A 249 6.47 -6.00 -20.49
N VAL A 250 7.39 -5.81 -19.55
CA VAL A 250 7.99 -6.89 -18.77
C VAL A 250 7.22 -7.02 -17.47
N LYS A 251 6.75 -8.23 -17.16
CA LYS A 251 5.93 -8.57 -15.99
C LYS A 251 6.73 -9.56 -15.13
N SER A 252 6.99 -9.19 -13.89
CA SER A 252 7.59 -10.05 -12.88
C SER A 252 6.55 -10.42 -11.83
N GLY A 253 6.45 -11.70 -11.48
CA GLY A 253 5.56 -12.23 -10.46
C GLY A 253 6.34 -12.99 -9.39
N LEU A 254 6.11 -12.64 -8.12
CA LEU A 254 6.66 -13.31 -6.95
C LEU A 254 5.51 -14.04 -6.24
N PHE A 255 5.49 -15.38 -6.32
CA PHE A 255 4.34 -16.19 -5.89
C PHE A 255 4.75 -17.37 -5.02
N ILE A 256 3.92 -17.69 -4.03
CA ILE A 256 4.11 -18.82 -3.14
C ILE A 256 3.46 -20.05 -3.79
N PRO A 257 4.23 -21.09 -4.20
CA PRO A 257 3.67 -22.25 -4.92
C PRO A 257 2.79 -23.16 -4.05
N ARG A 258 2.69 -22.89 -2.75
CA ARG A 258 1.86 -23.60 -1.78
C ARG A 258 0.55 -22.88 -1.50
N ASP A 259 -0.41 -23.62 -0.98
CA ASP A 259 -1.65 -23.13 -0.39
C ASP A 259 -1.43 -22.55 1.01
N VAL A 260 -0.57 -23.16 1.82
CA VAL A 260 -0.25 -22.71 3.19
C VAL A 260 1.26 -22.80 3.45
N VAL A 261 1.83 -21.81 4.15
CA VAL A 261 3.24 -21.76 4.56
C VAL A 261 3.44 -21.27 5.99
N PHE A 262 4.51 -21.75 6.62
CA PHE A 262 4.81 -21.54 8.03
C PHE A 262 5.00 -20.06 8.38
N ASN A 263 4.24 -19.61 9.38
CA ASN A 263 4.45 -18.33 10.05
C ASN A 263 3.96 -18.42 11.52
N VAL A 264 4.22 -17.38 12.32
CA VAL A 264 3.89 -17.33 13.75
C VAL A 264 3.02 -16.10 14.02
N PRO A 265 1.87 -16.24 14.71
CA PRO A 265 1.41 -17.39 15.50
C PRO A 265 0.53 -18.36 14.71
N ARG A 266 0.34 -18.08 13.41
CA ARG A 266 -0.45 -18.85 12.46
C ARG A 266 0.29 -18.84 11.14
N ASP A 267 0.12 -19.91 10.39
CA ASP A 267 0.61 -20.04 9.02
C ASP A 267 -0.14 -19.08 8.09
N ASP A 268 0.51 -18.64 7.01
CA ASP A 268 -0.06 -17.76 5.99
C ASP A 268 -0.53 -18.56 4.77
N LEU A 269 -1.52 -18.01 4.05
CA LEU A 269 -1.96 -18.53 2.76
C LEU A 269 -1.01 -18.08 1.64
N GLY A 270 -0.71 -19.01 0.74
CA GLY A 270 0.05 -18.75 -0.49
C GLY A 270 -0.83 -18.59 -1.73
N ASP A 271 -0.23 -18.76 -2.91
CA ASP A 271 -0.90 -18.60 -4.21
C ASP A 271 -1.36 -19.94 -4.81
N ASN A 272 -0.90 -21.08 -4.27
CA ASN A 272 -1.28 -22.44 -4.68
C ASN A 272 -1.23 -22.70 -6.19
N ARG A 273 -0.18 -22.20 -6.86
CA ARG A 273 -0.02 -22.31 -8.32
C ARG A 273 1.41 -22.64 -8.74
N GLY A 274 1.57 -22.93 -10.03
CA GLY A 274 2.87 -22.98 -10.68
C GLY A 274 3.13 -21.72 -11.51
N PHE A 275 4.21 -21.76 -12.30
CA PHE A 275 4.53 -20.74 -13.29
C PHE A 275 3.44 -20.64 -14.37
N ASP A 276 2.98 -19.42 -14.67
CA ASP A 276 2.03 -19.16 -15.76
C ASP A 276 2.26 -17.77 -16.40
N PRO A 277 2.64 -17.68 -17.70
CA PRO A 277 2.77 -16.40 -18.40
C PRO A 277 1.48 -15.57 -18.47
N ASN A 278 0.32 -16.17 -18.19
CA ASN A 278 -0.99 -15.51 -18.22
C ASN A 278 -1.43 -14.99 -16.83
N SER A 279 -0.73 -15.34 -15.75
CA SER A 279 -1.13 -14.94 -14.39
C SER A 279 -1.24 -13.42 -14.26
N GLY A 280 -2.34 -12.97 -13.68
CA GLY A 280 -2.60 -11.57 -13.39
C GLY A 280 -1.86 -11.04 -12.15
N PRO A 281 -1.85 -9.70 -11.97
CA PRO A 281 -1.17 -9.04 -10.86
C PRO A 281 -1.76 -9.34 -9.47
N GLU A 282 -2.92 -10.00 -9.42
CA GLU A 282 -3.59 -10.44 -8.19
C GLU A 282 -3.19 -11.86 -7.75
N GLU A 283 -2.68 -12.67 -8.70
CA GLU A 283 -2.36 -14.09 -8.51
C GLU A 283 -0.93 -14.31 -7.97
N THR A 284 -0.29 -13.24 -7.49
CA THR A 284 1.06 -13.23 -6.90
C THR A 284 1.00 -12.66 -5.48
N ARG A 285 2.05 -12.83 -4.67
CA ARG A 285 2.24 -11.99 -3.47
C ARG A 285 2.66 -10.56 -3.86
N VAL A 286 3.60 -10.45 -4.81
CA VAL A 286 4.07 -9.19 -5.37
C VAL A 286 4.17 -9.31 -6.88
N SER A 287 3.78 -8.26 -7.60
CA SER A 287 4.02 -8.15 -9.04
C SER A 287 4.69 -6.84 -9.37
N ILE A 288 5.65 -6.86 -10.29
CA ILE A 288 6.43 -5.69 -10.74
C ILE A 288 6.35 -5.64 -12.26
N TYR A 289 5.93 -4.51 -12.81
CA TYR A 289 5.78 -4.29 -14.25
C TYR A 289 6.70 -3.17 -14.70
N VAL A 290 7.45 -3.41 -15.78
CA VAL A 290 8.16 -2.36 -16.54
C VAL A 290 7.42 -2.19 -17.86
N ASP A 291 6.59 -1.16 -17.94
CA ASP A 291 5.85 -0.79 -19.14
C ASP A 291 6.66 0.21 -19.95
N TYR A 292 7.34 -0.29 -20.98
CA TYR A 292 8.13 0.51 -21.90
C TYR A 292 7.29 1.25 -22.93
N GLU A 293 6.02 0.89 -23.15
CA GLU A 293 5.13 1.60 -24.08
C GLU A 293 4.54 2.86 -23.44
N ASN A 294 4.03 2.75 -22.21
CA ASN A 294 3.46 3.91 -21.50
C ASN A 294 4.45 4.62 -20.54
N GLY A 295 5.67 4.09 -20.38
CA GLY A 295 6.72 4.71 -19.59
C GLY A 295 6.49 4.65 -18.08
N LEU A 296 6.14 3.48 -17.55
CA LEU A 296 5.94 3.27 -16.11
C LEU A 296 6.76 2.10 -15.57
N VAL A 297 7.16 2.20 -14.30
CA VAL A 297 7.36 1.05 -13.42
C VAL A 297 6.23 1.02 -12.42
N ILE A 298 5.58 -0.12 -12.26
CA ILE A 298 4.48 -0.34 -11.30
C ILE A 298 4.85 -1.53 -10.43
N ALA A 299 4.71 -1.40 -9.12
CA ALA A 299 4.82 -2.51 -8.19
C ALA A 299 3.53 -2.60 -7.36
N ARG A 300 2.97 -3.80 -7.28
CA ARG A 300 1.76 -4.12 -6.52
C ARG A 300 2.08 -5.22 -5.53
N GLN A 301 1.83 -4.97 -4.25
CA GLN A 301 1.81 -5.98 -3.20
C GLN A 301 0.36 -6.33 -2.86
N ASN A 302 0.00 -7.61 -2.98
CA ASN A 302 -1.31 -8.10 -2.56
C ASN A 302 -1.35 -8.34 -1.05
N PRO A 303 -2.54 -8.33 -0.42
CA PRO A 303 -2.65 -8.58 1.01
C PRO A 303 -2.08 -9.95 1.41
N SER A 304 -1.40 -9.97 2.55
CA SER A 304 -1.08 -11.20 3.29
C SER A 304 -2.35 -11.69 3.98
N VAL A 305 -2.55 -13.01 4.05
CA VAL A 305 -3.74 -13.62 4.66
C VAL A 305 -3.28 -14.76 5.57
N ASP A 306 -3.69 -14.76 6.84
CA ASP A 306 -3.38 -15.86 7.75
C ASP A 306 -4.41 -17.00 7.65
N THR A 307 -4.06 -18.19 8.15
CA THR A 307 -4.93 -19.38 8.17
C THR A 307 -6.19 -19.25 9.03
N ALA A 308 -6.40 -18.11 9.73
CA ALA A 308 -7.66 -17.77 10.38
C ALA A 308 -8.49 -16.74 9.60
N GLY A 309 -8.06 -16.35 8.39
CA GLY A 309 -8.74 -15.39 7.52
C GLY A 309 -8.51 -13.92 7.89
N ASN A 310 -7.52 -13.62 8.74
CA ASN A 310 -7.11 -12.24 8.99
C ASN A 310 -6.34 -11.74 7.77
N VAL A 311 -6.55 -10.50 7.35
CA VAL A 311 -5.93 -9.91 6.16
C VAL A 311 -5.14 -8.66 6.54
N ARG A 312 -3.95 -8.49 5.96
CA ARG A 312 -3.11 -7.29 6.13
C ARG A 312 -2.31 -6.98 4.87
N VAL A 313 -2.31 -5.72 4.46
CA VAL A 313 -1.45 -5.21 3.40
C VAL A 313 -0.40 -4.25 3.98
N LEU A 314 0.81 -4.31 3.43
CA LEU A 314 1.87 -3.32 3.65
C LEU A 314 2.25 -2.68 2.32
N THR A 315 2.85 -1.49 2.37
CA THR A 315 3.41 -0.84 1.18
C THR A 315 4.84 -1.35 0.96
N PRO A 316 5.17 -1.83 -0.25
CA PRO A 316 6.53 -2.27 -0.57
C PRO A 316 7.47 -1.05 -0.71
N ASP A 317 8.71 -1.20 -0.27
CA ASP A 317 9.79 -0.24 -0.58
C ASP A 317 10.35 -0.63 -1.96
N ILE A 318 10.19 0.27 -2.94
CA ILE A 318 10.63 0.04 -4.31
C ILE A 318 11.43 1.26 -4.74
N LYS A 319 12.70 1.04 -5.10
CA LYS A 319 13.59 2.08 -5.61
C LYS A 319 14.00 1.77 -7.04
N VAL A 320 13.90 2.76 -7.92
CA VAL A 320 14.10 2.59 -9.36
C VAL A 320 15.12 3.58 -9.91
N GLN A 321 15.96 3.12 -10.83
CA GLN A 321 16.84 3.93 -11.66
C GLN A 321 16.64 3.55 -13.13
N GLN A 322 16.85 4.49 -14.07
CA GLN A 322 16.88 4.18 -15.50
C GLN A 322 18.22 4.61 -16.11
N ALA A 323 18.83 3.75 -16.93
CA ALA A 323 20.03 4.09 -17.70
C ALA A 323 19.66 4.71 -19.06
N PRO A 324 20.55 5.51 -19.70
CA PRO A 324 20.28 6.15 -21.00
C PRO A 324 19.95 5.19 -22.15
N GLY A 325 20.25 3.89 -22.02
CA GLY A 325 19.85 2.84 -22.97
C GLY A 325 18.45 2.27 -22.72
N GLY A 326 17.69 2.82 -21.77
CA GLY A 326 16.36 2.34 -21.38
C GLY A 326 16.37 1.17 -20.37
N ALA A 327 17.54 0.66 -19.98
CA ALA A 327 17.63 -0.35 -18.91
C ALA A 327 17.11 0.21 -17.58
N VAL A 328 16.35 -0.57 -16.84
CA VAL A 328 15.70 -0.15 -15.58
C VAL A 328 16.18 -1.06 -14.46
N ARG A 329 16.82 -0.47 -13.44
CA ARG A 329 17.17 -1.17 -12.20
C ARG A 329 16.07 -0.99 -11.17
N ILE A 330 15.69 -2.07 -10.51
CA ILE A 330 14.60 -2.14 -9.54
C ILE A 330 15.11 -2.87 -8.30
N GLN A 331 15.25 -2.12 -7.22
CA GLN A 331 15.42 -2.64 -5.87
C GLN A 331 14.05 -2.75 -5.24
N TYR A 332 13.72 -3.92 -4.68
CA TYR A 332 12.43 -4.16 -4.05
C TYR A 332 12.58 -4.82 -2.69
N GLU A 333 11.74 -4.40 -1.74
CA GLU A 333 11.50 -5.06 -0.46
C GLU A 333 9.99 -5.07 -0.18
N ALA A 334 9.43 -6.26 0.08
CA ALA A 334 8.02 -6.46 0.37
C ALA A 334 7.85 -7.33 1.63
N ALA A 335 7.32 -6.71 2.69
CA ALA A 335 7.14 -7.34 3.98
C ALA A 335 5.78 -8.02 4.11
N ASN A 336 5.75 -9.21 4.73
CA ASN A 336 4.53 -9.89 5.12
C ASN A 336 3.88 -9.15 6.31
N GLY A 337 2.59 -8.82 6.21
CA GLY A 337 1.85 -8.08 7.24
C GLY A 337 1.64 -8.84 8.57
N PHE A 338 1.91 -10.15 8.57
CA PHE A 338 1.90 -11.02 9.74
C PHE A 338 3.30 -11.48 10.19
N ALA A 339 4.38 -10.97 9.57
CA ALA A 339 5.73 -11.36 9.94
C ALA A 339 6.04 -11.04 11.42
N PRO A 340 6.79 -11.92 12.12
CA PRO A 340 7.40 -11.62 13.41
C PRO A 340 8.19 -10.30 13.40
N PRO A 341 7.96 -9.37 14.35
CA PRO A 341 8.85 -8.25 14.61
C PRO A 341 10.34 -8.62 14.65
N GLY A 342 11.16 -7.96 13.82
CA GLY A 342 12.57 -8.31 13.64
C GLY A 342 12.83 -9.31 12.50
N ALA A 343 11.81 -9.71 11.74
CA ALA A 343 11.96 -10.41 10.47
C ALA A 343 12.91 -9.63 9.53
N GLU A 344 12.71 -8.32 9.42
CA GLU A 344 13.52 -7.37 8.64
C GLU A 344 14.98 -7.26 9.13
N LEU A 345 15.22 -7.52 10.42
CA LEU A 345 16.57 -7.55 11.01
C LEU A 345 17.27 -8.89 10.79
N SER A 346 16.50 -9.96 10.59
CA SER A 346 17.00 -11.33 10.36
C SER A 346 16.97 -11.74 8.88
N GLY A 347 16.54 -10.84 7.99
CA GLY A 347 16.49 -11.07 6.55
C GLY A 347 15.23 -11.78 6.05
N HIS A 348 14.25 -12.04 6.92
CA HIS A 348 12.99 -12.72 6.55
C HIS A 348 12.00 -11.77 5.86
N VAL A 349 12.40 -11.25 4.69
CA VAL A 349 11.61 -10.30 3.89
C VAL A 349 11.83 -10.60 2.40
N VAL A 350 10.79 -10.49 1.58
CA VAL A 350 10.91 -10.71 0.13
C VAL A 350 11.67 -9.54 -0.47
N ARG A 351 12.78 -9.79 -1.14
CA ARG A 351 13.65 -8.73 -1.67
C ARG A 351 14.47 -9.15 -2.89
N GLY A 352 14.97 -8.17 -3.62
CA GLY A 352 15.90 -8.34 -4.73
C GLY A 352 16.36 -7.02 -5.32
N ASP A 353 17.31 -7.11 -6.23
CA ASP A 353 17.89 -6.00 -7.01
C ASP A 353 18.10 -6.53 -8.43
N ILE A 354 17.19 -6.16 -9.33
CA ILE A 354 17.16 -6.67 -10.72
C ILE A 354 17.28 -5.53 -11.73
N VAL A 355 17.91 -5.81 -12.86
CA VAL A 355 17.98 -4.94 -14.02
C VAL A 355 17.20 -5.58 -15.16
N VAL A 356 16.21 -4.85 -15.68
CA VAL A 356 15.51 -5.18 -16.92
C VAL A 356 16.16 -4.39 -18.05
N THR A 357 16.78 -5.07 -19.01
CA THR A 357 17.47 -4.42 -20.14
C THR A 357 16.67 -4.62 -21.44
N PRO A 358 16.20 -3.55 -22.11
CA PRO A 358 15.55 -3.64 -23.42
C PRO A 358 16.34 -4.43 -24.46
N GLY A 359 15.64 -5.26 -25.23
CA GLY A 359 16.23 -5.99 -26.34
C GLY A 359 16.50 -5.08 -27.54
N ALA A 360 17.59 -5.33 -28.27
CA ALA A 360 17.89 -4.57 -29.48
C ALA A 360 16.84 -4.85 -30.60
N GLY A 361 16.10 -3.82 -31.00
CA GLY A 361 15.07 -3.93 -32.05
C GLY A 361 13.86 -4.73 -31.58
N SER A 362 13.67 -5.93 -32.14
CA SER A 362 12.60 -6.88 -31.75
C SER A 362 13.13 -8.10 -30.98
N ALA A 363 14.36 -8.03 -30.45
CA ALA A 363 14.86 -9.04 -29.53
C ALA A 363 14.12 -8.95 -28.18
N ALA A 364 14.10 -10.06 -27.44
CA ALA A 364 13.63 -10.05 -26.06
C ALA A 364 14.56 -9.21 -25.17
N ALA A 365 14.01 -8.64 -24.10
CA ALA A 365 14.75 -8.04 -23.01
C ALA A 365 15.54 -9.11 -22.21
N SER A 366 16.56 -8.70 -21.46
CA SER A 366 17.19 -9.53 -20.44
C SER A 366 16.73 -9.11 -19.03
N VAL A 367 16.87 -10.03 -18.07
CA VAL A 367 16.66 -9.78 -16.65
C VAL A 367 17.82 -10.39 -15.89
N ASP A 368 18.56 -9.54 -15.19
CA ASP A 368 19.85 -9.85 -14.60
C ASP A 368 19.91 -9.23 -13.19
N GLY A 369 20.60 -9.87 -12.23
CA GLY A 369 20.76 -9.29 -10.89
C GLY A 369 20.75 -10.31 -9.76
N VAL A 370 20.22 -9.91 -8.60
CA VAL A 370 20.15 -10.73 -7.38
C VAL A 370 18.70 -10.84 -6.92
N ILE A 371 18.26 -12.06 -6.62
CA ILE A 371 16.92 -12.36 -6.12
C ILE A 371 17.02 -13.18 -4.83
N GLY A 372 16.05 -13.04 -3.92
CA GLY A 372 15.94 -13.92 -2.76
C GLY A 372 15.56 -15.35 -3.17
N ASP A 373 15.98 -16.35 -2.40
CA ASP A 373 15.70 -17.77 -2.67
C ASP A 373 14.23 -18.17 -2.40
N TYR A 374 13.41 -17.18 -2.00
CA TYR A 374 11.96 -17.29 -1.77
C TYR A 374 11.27 -15.93 -1.94
N PRO A 375 10.02 -15.87 -2.45
CA PRO A 375 9.23 -16.98 -3.02
C PRO A 375 9.68 -17.26 -4.46
N SER A 376 8.97 -18.14 -5.19
CA SER A 376 9.24 -18.36 -6.61
C SER A 376 9.10 -17.06 -7.42
N LEU A 377 10.01 -16.84 -8.36
CA LEU A 377 9.99 -15.71 -9.29
C LEU A 377 9.67 -16.19 -10.72
N GLU A 378 8.83 -15.46 -11.42
CA GLU A 378 8.70 -15.59 -12.87
C GLU A 378 8.74 -14.24 -13.55
N VAL A 379 9.35 -14.17 -14.72
CA VAL A 379 9.44 -12.94 -15.51
C VAL A 379 9.18 -13.21 -16.99
N TYR A 380 8.22 -12.47 -17.55
CA TYR A 380 7.81 -12.59 -18.96
C TYR A 380 7.78 -11.22 -19.62
N GLN A 381 8.11 -11.14 -20.90
CA GLN A 381 7.91 -9.95 -21.72
C GLN A 381 6.79 -10.18 -22.72
N ASP A 382 5.84 -9.26 -22.79
CA ASP A 382 4.79 -9.23 -23.80
C ASP A 382 5.02 -8.06 -24.76
N LEU A 383 5.43 -8.36 -26.01
CA LEU A 383 5.66 -7.35 -27.04
C LEU A 383 4.34 -6.83 -27.66
N PRO A 384 4.32 -5.62 -28.24
CA PRO A 384 3.15 -5.07 -28.94
C PRO A 384 2.73 -5.90 -30.17
N THR A 385 3.61 -6.77 -30.68
CA THR A 385 3.33 -7.75 -31.73
C THR A 385 2.42 -8.90 -31.27
N GLY A 386 2.14 -9.01 -29.97
CA GLY A 386 1.43 -10.15 -29.36
C GLY A 386 2.32 -11.34 -29.05
N GLN A 387 3.65 -11.21 -29.21
CA GLN A 387 4.60 -12.25 -28.84
C GLN A 387 4.97 -12.16 -27.35
N THR A 388 4.88 -13.29 -26.65
CA THR A 388 5.34 -13.45 -25.27
C THR A 388 6.68 -14.19 -25.23
N TYR A 389 7.60 -13.72 -24.40
CA TYR A 389 8.87 -14.37 -24.06
C TYR A 389 8.92 -14.70 -22.56
N THR A 390 9.42 -15.88 -22.21
CA THR A 390 9.87 -16.17 -20.83
C THR A 390 11.30 -15.66 -20.70
N LEU A 391 11.55 -14.76 -19.74
CA LEU A 391 12.87 -14.19 -19.46
C LEU A 391 13.54 -14.92 -18.29
N ALA A 392 12.78 -15.20 -17.23
CA ALA A 392 13.25 -15.96 -16.08
C ALA A 392 12.10 -16.79 -15.47
N GLN A 393 12.44 -17.96 -14.93
CA GLN A 393 11.61 -18.75 -14.03
C GLN A 393 12.54 -19.35 -12.99
N ASP A 394 12.33 -18.98 -11.74
CA ASP A 394 13.09 -19.45 -10.59
C ASP A 394 12.13 -19.94 -9.50
N ALA A 395 12.44 -21.08 -8.91
CA ALA A 395 11.53 -21.79 -8.01
C ALA A 395 12.05 -21.75 -6.58
N ALA A 396 11.19 -21.42 -5.63
CA ALA A 396 11.51 -21.45 -4.20
C ALA A 396 12.21 -22.76 -3.82
N ASP A 397 13.40 -22.63 -3.24
CA ASP A 397 14.48 -23.61 -3.27
C ASP A 397 14.11 -24.98 -2.68
N SER A 398 13.32 -24.99 -1.60
CA SER A 398 12.83 -26.22 -0.98
C SER A 398 11.42 -26.63 -1.40
N GLY A 399 10.64 -25.69 -1.96
CA GLY A 399 9.22 -25.84 -2.26
C GLY A 399 8.37 -26.33 -1.09
N ASN A 400 8.81 -26.19 0.17
CA ASN A 400 8.18 -26.76 1.35
C ASN A 400 7.52 -25.69 2.24
N VAL A 401 6.66 -26.08 3.18
CA VAL A 401 5.90 -25.14 4.02
C VAL A 401 6.79 -24.21 4.86
N TYR A 402 8.00 -24.62 5.21
CA TYR A 402 8.96 -23.82 5.98
C TYR A 402 9.80 -22.86 5.12
N GLY A 403 9.59 -22.80 3.79
CA GLY A 403 10.33 -21.93 2.88
C GLY A 403 10.50 -20.48 3.36
N PRO A 404 9.46 -19.79 3.87
CA PRO A 404 9.62 -18.46 4.45
C PRO A 404 10.67 -18.37 5.56
N LEU A 405 10.80 -19.40 6.41
CA LEU A 405 11.76 -19.46 7.52
C LEU A 405 13.16 -19.88 7.07
N THR A 406 13.27 -20.69 6.01
CA THR A 406 14.55 -21.31 5.60
C THR A 406 15.23 -20.62 4.43
N GLU A 407 14.51 -19.87 3.59
CA GLU A 407 15.02 -19.33 2.33
C GLU A 407 15.02 -17.79 2.26
N LEU A 408 14.05 -17.07 2.84
CA LEU A 408 14.01 -15.58 2.80
C LEU A 408 15.32 -14.87 3.21
N PRO A 409 16.11 -15.35 4.20
CA PRO A 409 17.39 -14.73 4.55
C PRO A 409 18.46 -14.80 3.46
N PHE A 410 18.30 -15.67 2.46
CA PHE A 410 19.28 -16.01 1.44
C PHE A 410 18.87 -15.51 0.04
N SER A 411 19.81 -15.57 -0.91
CA SER A 411 19.70 -14.97 -2.24
C SER A 411 20.78 -15.47 -3.19
N HIS A 412 20.49 -15.54 -4.48
CA HIS A 412 21.42 -15.90 -5.54
C HIS A 412 21.38 -14.93 -6.75
N GLU A 413 22.34 -15.07 -7.65
CA GLU A 413 22.42 -14.28 -8.89
C GLU A 413 21.66 -14.96 -10.05
N ILE A 414 20.95 -14.16 -10.84
CA ILE A 414 20.31 -14.57 -12.11
C ILE A 414 20.89 -13.80 -13.30
N GLY A 415 20.90 -14.42 -14.48
CA GLY A 415 21.44 -13.84 -15.70
C GLY A 415 22.94 -13.57 -15.59
N GLU A 416 23.37 -12.37 -16.00
CA GLU A 416 24.74 -11.84 -15.78
C GLU A 416 24.98 -11.34 -14.32
N GLY A 417 23.99 -11.51 -13.43
CA GLY A 417 24.12 -11.21 -12.00
C GLY A 417 24.40 -9.74 -11.69
N THR A 418 25.21 -9.50 -10.66
CA THR A 418 25.59 -8.13 -10.22
C THR A 418 26.37 -7.33 -11.27
N ALA A 419 26.91 -7.96 -12.33
CA ALA A 419 27.60 -7.26 -13.42
C ALA A 419 26.66 -6.30 -14.18
N ALA A 420 25.36 -6.60 -14.21
CA ALA A 420 24.35 -5.74 -14.83
C ALA A 420 24.15 -4.39 -14.10
N PHE A 421 24.67 -4.23 -12.87
CA PHE A 421 24.52 -3.00 -12.09
C PHE A 421 25.50 -1.89 -12.51
N ALA A 422 26.55 -2.22 -13.26
CA ALA A 422 27.60 -1.27 -13.68
C ALA A 422 27.09 0.05 -14.33
N PRO A 423 26.03 0.06 -15.17
CA PRO A 423 25.47 1.31 -15.73
C PRO A 423 24.80 2.23 -14.71
N PHE A 424 24.56 1.76 -13.47
CA PHE A 424 23.80 2.45 -12.42
C PHE A 424 24.67 2.85 -11.22
N GLU A 425 25.97 2.54 -11.25
CA GLU A 425 26.88 2.84 -10.14
C GLU A 425 27.05 4.35 -9.92
N SER A 426 27.11 4.75 -8.66
CA SER A 426 27.46 6.13 -8.30
C SER A 426 28.97 6.36 -8.42
N LEU A 427 29.35 7.54 -8.90
CA LEU A 427 30.74 8.02 -8.84
C LEU A 427 31.17 8.44 -7.41
N THR A 428 30.28 8.34 -6.41
CA THR A 428 30.62 8.61 -5.00
C THR A 428 31.18 7.36 -4.31
N PRO A 429 32.30 7.46 -3.56
CA PRO A 429 32.83 6.31 -2.82
C PRO A 429 31.88 5.83 -1.72
N GLN A 430 31.63 4.52 -1.66
CA GLN A 430 30.90 3.92 -0.53
C GLN A 430 31.65 4.17 0.79
N LEU A 431 30.94 4.66 1.81
CA LEU A 431 31.49 4.83 3.14
C LEU A 431 31.58 3.48 3.88
N PRO A 432 32.63 3.22 4.68
CA PRO A 432 32.67 2.05 5.55
C PRO A 432 31.51 2.07 6.56
N GLY A 433 30.68 1.03 6.57
CA GLY A 433 29.44 1.01 7.36
C GLY A 433 28.31 1.86 6.77
N GLY A 434 28.39 2.20 5.49
CA GLY A 434 27.31 2.85 4.74
C GLY A 434 26.06 1.98 4.59
N PRO A 435 24.95 2.59 4.15
CA PRO A 435 23.66 1.92 3.93
C PRO A 435 23.71 0.80 2.87
N ARG A 436 22.66 -0.03 2.86
CA ARG A 436 22.72 -1.44 2.42
C ARG A 436 22.87 -1.65 0.91
N TYR A 437 22.60 -0.64 0.09
CA TYR A 437 22.73 -0.71 -1.37
C TYR A 437 23.82 0.24 -1.92
N PRO A 438 24.49 -0.09 -3.04
CA PRO A 438 25.34 0.87 -3.75
C PRO A 438 24.50 2.08 -4.23
N GLY A 439 24.89 3.29 -3.82
CA GLY A 439 24.16 4.54 -4.12
C GLY A 439 23.26 5.06 -2.99
N ASP A 440 23.05 4.28 -1.93
CA ASP A 440 22.18 4.61 -0.79
C ASP A 440 22.87 5.62 0.18
N ALA A 441 24.17 5.89 -0.03
CA ALA A 441 25.04 6.70 0.85
C ALA A 441 25.21 8.15 0.37
N MET A 442 24.64 9.11 1.11
CA MET A 442 24.90 10.55 0.94
C MET A 442 26.24 10.98 1.57
N PRO A 443 27.20 11.50 0.79
CA PRO A 443 27.98 12.66 1.19
C PRO A 443 27.17 13.91 0.83
N TYR A 444 26.40 14.45 1.80
CA TYR A 444 25.72 15.74 1.63
C TYR A 444 26.74 16.85 1.39
N VAL A 445 26.97 17.18 0.12
CA VAL A 445 27.48 18.48 -0.29
C VAL A 445 26.26 19.40 -0.38
N PRO A 446 26.17 20.48 0.43
CA PRO A 446 25.03 21.38 0.39
C PRO A 446 24.71 21.84 -1.04
N GLY A 447 23.55 21.43 -1.56
CA GLY A 447 23.09 21.79 -2.90
C GLY A 447 23.40 20.82 -4.04
N ARG A 448 23.91 19.60 -3.78
CA ARG A 448 23.95 18.52 -4.80
C ARG A 448 23.29 17.24 -4.29
N VAL A 449 22.25 16.81 -4.99
CA VAL A 449 21.80 15.41 -5.02
C VAL A 449 22.71 14.65 -5.99
N ASP A 450 23.06 13.41 -5.68
CA ASP A 450 23.78 12.54 -6.62
C ASP A 450 22.84 12.20 -7.79
N PRO A 451 23.20 12.47 -9.06
CA PRO A 451 22.37 12.09 -10.20
C PRO A 451 22.12 10.58 -10.30
N ASN A 452 22.86 9.75 -9.57
CA ASN A 452 22.68 8.30 -9.55
C ASN A 452 21.93 7.81 -8.30
N THR A 453 21.29 8.69 -7.51
CA THR A 453 20.40 8.28 -6.40
C THR A 453 19.13 7.59 -6.95
N PRO A 454 18.77 6.38 -6.48
CA PRO A 454 17.51 5.72 -6.82
C PRO A 454 16.27 6.54 -6.45
N THR A 455 15.23 6.44 -7.28
CA THR A 455 13.92 7.08 -7.05
C THR A 455 12.99 6.11 -6.33
N GLU A 456 12.60 6.42 -5.09
CA GLU A 456 11.56 5.72 -4.36
C GLU A 456 10.21 5.90 -5.07
N LEU A 457 9.48 4.80 -5.30
CA LEU A 457 8.15 4.85 -5.93
C LEU A 457 7.08 5.36 -4.95
N ALA A 458 6.02 5.95 -5.48
CA ALA A 458 4.93 6.51 -4.68
C ALA A 458 3.55 6.05 -5.17
N PRO A 459 2.47 6.24 -4.38
CA PRO A 459 1.12 5.89 -4.81
C PRO A 459 0.70 6.58 -6.13
N ALA A 460 -0.26 5.98 -6.82
CA ALA A 460 -0.68 6.38 -8.17
C ALA A 460 -1.24 7.83 -8.29
N ASP A 461 -1.54 8.51 -7.19
CA ASP A 461 -1.92 9.94 -7.15
C ASP A 461 -0.71 10.90 -7.16
N LYS A 462 0.50 10.41 -6.88
CA LYS A 462 1.73 11.22 -6.66
C LYS A 462 2.95 10.66 -7.38
N ILE A 463 2.74 10.06 -8.56
CA ILE A 463 3.77 9.33 -9.32
C ILE A 463 5.03 10.21 -9.57
N PRO A 464 6.21 9.85 -9.02
CA PRO A 464 7.47 10.54 -9.27
C PRO A 464 8.00 10.24 -10.68
N ASN A 465 8.86 11.12 -11.19
CA ASN A 465 9.68 10.81 -12.36
C ASN A 465 10.96 10.12 -11.89
N VAL A 466 11.23 8.93 -12.41
CA VAL A 466 12.46 8.18 -12.17
C VAL A 466 13.64 8.95 -12.74
N VAL A 467 14.74 8.99 -11.98
CA VAL A 467 15.98 9.62 -12.43
C VAL A 467 16.68 8.75 -13.48
N VAL A 468 17.01 9.38 -14.61
CA VAL A 468 17.92 8.80 -15.61
C VAL A 468 19.37 9.06 -15.19
N VAL A 469 20.10 7.99 -14.88
CA VAL A 469 21.50 8.03 -14.43
C VAL A 469 22.46 8.49 -15.54
N ARG A 470 23.64 8.98 -15.17
CA ARG A 470 24.60 9.63 -16.11
C ARG A 470 26.03 9.11 -16.01
#